data_AF-A0A498JIR0-F1
#
_entry.id   AF-A0A498JIR0-F1
#
_cell.length_a   1.000
_cell.length_b   1.000
_cell.length_c   1.000
_cell.angle_alpha   90.00
_cell.angle_beta   90.00
_cell.angle_gamma   90.00
#
_symmetry.space_group_name_H-M   'P 1'
#
loop_
_entity.id
_entity.type
_entity.pdbx_description
1 polymer ?
#
loop_
_entity_poly.entity_id
_entity_poly.type
_entity_poly.pdbx_seq_one_letter_code
_entity_poly.pdbx_strand_id
1 'polypeptide(L)' 'MAGELSMFKFVKPRLRPHTTDVQAAAAWGVAAFTGALWLVQPFDWIRKTFIEKPEPEAK' A
#
# COMPACT_ATOMS: atom_id res chain seq x y z
N MET A 1 -19.74 -11.53 2.12
CA MET A 1 -19.55 -10.05 2.14
C MET A 1 -20.78 -9.35 2.78
N ALA A 2 -21.13 -9.66 4.04
CA ALA A 2 -22.33 -9.10 4.69
C ALA A 2 -22.04 -8.20 5.90
N GLY A 3 -20.77 -8.15 6.36
CA GLY A 3 -20.36 -7.34 7.51
C GLY A 3 -19.95 -5.90 7.17
N GLU A 4 -19.39 -5.67 5.99
CA GLU A 4 -18.86 -4.34 5.57
C GLU A 4 -19.97 -3.30 5.34
N LEU A 5 -21.13 -3.74 4.85
CA LEU A 5 -22.28 -2.85 4.60
C LEU A 5 -22.96 -2.34 5.89
N SER A 6 -22.72 -2.99 7.03
CA SER A 6 -23.30 -2.61 8.33
C SER A 6 -22.55 -1.43 8.97
N MET A 7 -21.24 -1.31 8.74
CA MET A 7 -20.40 -0.32 9.41
C MET A 7 -20.62 1.12 8.90
N PHE A 8 -21.13 1.29 7.68
CA PHE A 8 -21.39 2.61 7.07
C PHE A 8 -22.83 3.12 7.27
N LYS A 9 -23.67 2.39 8.01
CA LYS A 9 -25.08 2.74 8.22
C LYS A 9 -25.28 3.90 9.22
N PHE A 10 -24.31 4.10 10.11
CA PHE A 10 -24.31 5.17 11.13
C PHE A 10 -23.47 6.39 10.75
N VAL A 11 -22.78 6.36 9.60
CA VAL A 11 -22.05 7.51 9.07
C VAL A 11 -23.00 8.34 8.21
N LYS A 12 -23.15 9.63 8.55
CA LYS A 12 -23.96 10.62 7.82
C LYS A 12 -23.64 10.49 6.31
N PRO A 13 -24.64 10.39 5.40
CA PRO A 13 -24.41 10.11 3.97
C PRO A 13 -23.38 11.02 3.27
N ARG A 14 -23.16 12.23 3.82
CA ARG A 14 -22.21 13.24 3.35
C ARG A 14 -20.74 13.00 3.73
N LEU A 15 -20.46 12.01 4.57
CA LEU A 15 -19.13 11.67 5.08
C LEU A 15 -18.69 10.27 4.65
N ARG A 16 -19.45 9.61 3.76
CA ARG A 16 -19.01 8.36 3.18
C ARG A 16 -17.86 8.68 2.22
N PRO A 17 -16.65 8.14 2.43
CA PRO A 17 -15.59 8.29 1.44
C PRO A 17 -16.13 7.72 0.13
N HIS A 18 -16.17 8.55 -0.91
CA HIS A 18 -16.62 8.07 -2.21
C HIS A 18 -15.62 7.01 -2.67
N THR A 19 -16.09 5.92 -3.26
CA THR A 19 -15.18 4.85 -3.75
C THR A 19 -14.13 5.41 -4.71
N THR A 20 -14.51 6.45 -5.46
CA THR A 20 -13.63 7.25 -6.32
C THR A 20 -12.50 7.94 -5.56
N ASP A 21 -12.78 8.50 -4.37
CA ASP A 21 -11.76 9.20 -3.57
C ASP A 21 -10.74 8.23 -3.01
N VAL A 22 -11.21 7.05 -2.57
CA VAL A 22 -10.33 5.98 -2.09
C VAL A 22 -9.46 5.44 -3.23
N GLN A 23 -10.04 5.22 -4.40
CA GLN A 23 -9.31 4.79 -5.59
C GLN A 23 -8.28 5.84 -6.03
N ALA A 24 -8.65 7.12 -6.01
CA ALA A 24 -7.74 8.22 -6.33
C ALA A 24 -6.59 8.29 -5.32
N ALA A 25 -6.88 8.20 -4.02
CA ALA A 25 -5.84 8.20 -2.98
C ALA A 25 -4.89 7.01 -3.13
N ALA A 26 -5.41 5.82 -3.45
CA ALA A 26 -4.58 4.65 -3.73
C ALA A 26 -3.70 4.87 -4.98
N ALA A 27 -4.26 5.40 -6.07
CA ALA A 27 -3.52 5.67 -7.29
C ALA A 27 -2.40 6.71 -7.09
N TRP A 28 -2.72 7.82 -6.41
CA TRP A 28 -1.72 8.83 -6.05
C TRP A 28 -0.66 8.30 -5.08
N GLY A 29 -1.05 7.44 -4.14
CA GLY A 29 -0.13 6.75 -3.24
C GLY A 29 0.86 5.86 -4.00
N VAL A 30 0.39 5.06 -4.96
CA VAL A 30 1.23 4.23 -5.82
C VAL A 30 2.17 5.10 -6.66
N ALA A 31 1.67 6.19 -7.24
CA ALA A 31 2.49 7.11 -8.01
C ALA A 31 3.60 7.75 -7.17
N ALA A 32 3.28 8.26 -5.97
CA ALA A 32 4.25 8.86 -5.06
C ALA A 32 5.29 7.84 -4.58
N PHE A 33 4.85 6.64 -4.21
CA PHE A 33 5.73 5.56 -3.79
C PHE A 33 6.68 5.14 -4.92
N THR A 34 6.16 5.01 -6.13
CA THR A 34 6.98 4.68 -7.33
C THR A 34 7.98 5.78 -7.63
N GLY A 35 7.58 7.06 -7.52
CA GLY A 35 8.48 8.20 -7.68
C GLY A 35 9.59 8.23 -6.63
N ALA A 36 9.27 7.92 -5.37
CA ALA A 36 10.26 7.84 -4.30
C ALA A 36 11.25 6.68 -4.53
N LEU A 37 10.77 5.51 -4.95
CA LEU A 37 11.63 4.38 -5.34
C LEU A 37 12.55 4.76 -6.50
N TRP A 38 12.04 5.50 -7.49
CA TRP A 38 12.85 5.96 -8.63
C TRP A 38 13.92 6.98 -8.21
N LEU A 39 13.60 7.89 -7.28
CA LEU A 39 14.54 8.91 -6.80
C LEU A 39 15.67 8.32 -5.94
N VAL A 40 15.31 7.46 -4.98
CA VAL A 40 16.27 6.88 -4.01
C VAL A 40 17.01 5.68 -4.60
N GLN A 41 16.44 5.05 -5.63
CA GLN A 41 16.96 3.84 -6.28
C GLN A 41 17.44 2.73 -5.30
N PRO A 42 16.63 2.31 -4.30
CA PRO A 42 17.08 1.40 -3.24
C PRO A 42 17.15 -0.08 -3.68
N PHE A 43 17.28 -0.37 -4.97
CA PHE A 43 17.07 -1.71 -5.53
C PHE A 43 18.08 -2.75 -5.03
N ASP A 44 19.34 -2.38 -4.84
CA ASP A 44 20.38 -3.28 -4.32
C ASP A 44 20.11 -3.69 -2.87
N TRP A 45 19.62 -2.76 -2.05
CA TRP A 45 19.21 -3.06 -0.67
C TRP A 45 17.96 -3.96 -0.65
N ILE A 46 16.97 -3.69 -1.51
CA ILE A 46 15.76 -4.52 -1.63
C ILE A 46 16.12 -5.95 -2.04
N ARG A 47 17.02 -6.12 -3.03
CA ARG A 47 17.51 -7.42 -3.49
C ARG A 47 18.10 -8.24 -2.34
N LYS A 48 18.99 -7.64 -1.57
CA LYS A 48 19.63 -8.28 -0.42
C LYS A 48 18.67 -8.60 0.72
N THR A 49 17.62 -7.77 0.90
CA THR A 49 16.70 -7.89 2.03
C THR A 49 15.56 -8.89 1.76
N PHE A 50 15.08 -8.96 0.51
CA PHE A 50 13.85 -9.69 0.18
C PHE A 50 14.02 -10.77 -0.89
N ILE A 51 15.07 -10.74 -1.71
CA ILE A 51 15.27 -11.70 -2.83
C ILE A 51 16.40 -12.68 -2.50
N GLU A 52 17.51 -12.21 -1.98
CA GLU A 52 18.59 -13.06 -1.45
C GLU A 52 18.18 -13.50 -0.05
N LYS A 53 17.88 -14.79 0.11
CA LYS A 53 17.74 -15.39 1.44
C LYS A 53 19.07 -15.18 2.17
N PRO A 54 19.12 -14.66 3.41
CA PRO A 54 20.36 -14.63 4.16
C PRO A 54 20.91 -16.06 4.16
N GLU A 55 22.15 -16.25 3.68
CA GLU A 55 22.77 -17.57 3.69
C GLU A 55 22.61 -18.14 5.10
N PRO A 56 22.05 -19.35 5.26
CA PRO A 56 22.04 -19.98 6.56
C PRO A 56 23.51 -20.12 6.95
N GLU A 57 23.97 -19.29 7.88
CA GLU A 57 25.29 -19.43 8.48
C GLU A 57 25.39 -20.87 8.95
N ALA A 58 26.12 -21.68 8.18
CA ALA A 58 26.40 -23.06 8.49
C ALA A 58 27.28 -23.01 9.73
N LYS A 59 26.65 -23.19 10.88
CA LYS A 59 27.29 -23.35 12.17
C LYS A 59 27.43 -24.82 12.50
#